data_AF-A0A2V9MKE8-F1
#
_entry.id   AF-A0A2V9MKE8-F1
#
_cell.length_a   1.000
_cell.length_b   1.000
_cell.length_c   1.000
_cell.angle_alpha   90.00
_cell.angle_beta   90.00
_cell.angle_gamma   90.00
#
_symmetry.space_group_name_H-M   'P 1'
#
loop_
_entity.id
_entity.type
_entity.pdbx_description
1 polymer ?
#
loop_
_entity_poly.entity_id
_entity_poly.type
_entity_poly.pdbx_seq_one_letter_code
_entity_poly.pdbx_strand_id
1 'polypeptide(L)'
;MINENHKKFPEKPLLQVEIGNYMQATGPDRVVKNKWLWRGMNQLGIQVINVAEDDIGEIISQGMDYQNSDRFISANLLSKESGMPLLKPYVIKSISLPGNPRKFRLGFIGLSSRNSYIPTDEAGYVWADPLVSARKWLPELRQQCDFVIALACMPAKDAVQLAVDTSNIDIILTGFKHQGSGLPATINKSSLIYAEDEGRILGELRFLVRNGEGDVKPLNHILTRNVPDDPEMAAFIVRAKEEISSRQNEIAKGNGIGSARAETITVSNYIGSQSCAQCHQAAFDAWAKSKHAHAIDILKKEKKEFDSSCVVCHVTGAGQAGGFTDLYKTPQMANVQCEACHGPGREHSLKAPAVKMAKTGPEYCLGCHTKGNSPEFEFVSYWEKIKH
;
A
#
# COMPACT_ATOMS: atom_id res chain seq x y z
N MET A 1 12.47 0.50 15.38
CA MET A 1 11.36 0.00 16.23
C MET A 1 11.42 -1.48 16.55
N ILE A 2 11.27 -2.42 15.59
CA ILE A 2 11.27 -3.88 15.91
C ILE A 2 12.54 -4.30 16.66
N ASN A 3 13.71 -3.92 16.12
CA ASN A 3 15.01 -4.17 16.76
C ASN A 3 15.14 -3.48 18.12
N GLU A 4 14.60 -2.28 18.29
CA GLU A 4 14.62 -1.55 19.58
C GLU A 4 13.74 -2.24 20.63
N ASN A 5 12.56 -2.70 20.23
CA ASN A 5 11.66 -3.48 21.08
C ASN A 5 12.32 -4.80 21.49
N HIS A 6 12.97 -5.50 20.56
CA HIS A 6 13.71 -6.72 20.87
C HIS A 6 14.89 -6.44 21.83
N LYS A 7 15.67 -5.37 21.60
CA LYS A 7 16.74 -4.96 22.52
C LYS A 7 16.23 -4.62 23.92
N LYS A 8 15.04 -4.01 24.02
CA LYS A 8 14.41 -3.68 25.30
C LYS A 8 13.88 -4.92 26.03
N PHE A 9 13.49 -5.96 25.29
CA PHE A 9 12.89 -7.18 25.81
C PHE A 9 13.50 -8.45 25.16
N PRO A 10 14.81 -8.70 25.31
CA PRO A 10 15.51 -9.74 24.54
C PRO A 10 15.02 -11.15 24.86
N GLU A 11 14.57 -11.37 26.09
CA GLU A 11 14.04 -12.65 26.57
C GLU A 11 12.58 -12.91 26.15
N LYS A 12 11.91 -11.93 25.54
CA LYS A 12 10.49 -12.06 25.18
C LYS A 12 10.38 -12.61 23.75
N PRO A 13 9.59 -13.69 23.53
CA PRO A 13 9.30 -14.17 22.20
C PRO A 13 8.66 -13.06 21.35
N LEU A 14 9.16 -12.91 20.12
CA LEU A 14 8.64 -11.99 19.13
C LEU A 14 8.05 -12.81 17.98
N LEU A 15 6.82 -12.50 17.60
CA LEU A 15 6.20 -13.00 16.38
C LEU A 15 5.84 -11.82 15.49
N GLN A 16 6.15 -11.94 14.19
CA GLN A 16 5.76 -10.96 13.18
C GLN A 16 4.80 -11.60 12.21
N VAL A 17 3.71 -10.89 11.92
CA VAL A 17 2.61 -11.38 11.08
C VAL A 17 2.21 -10.34 10.05
N GLU A 18 1.68 -10.80 8.92
CA GLU A 18 1.20 -9.98 7.81
C GLU A 18 -0.25 -10.38 7.48
N ILE A 19 -1.12 -9.39 7.31
CA ILE A 19 -2.55 -9.58 7.09
C ILE A 19 -2.93 -9.79 5.62
N GLY A 20 -2.07 -9.43 4.67
CA GLY A 20 -2.26 -9.67 3.23
C GLY A 20 -2.38 -8.39 2.40
N ASN A 21 -2.37 -8.53 1.07
CA ASN A 21 -2.31 -7.44 0.08
C ASN A 21 -1.05 -6.57 0.24
N TYR A 22 0.08 -7.23 0.47
CA TYR A 22 1.38 -6.57 0.54
C TYR A 22 2.01 -6.43 -0.84
N MET A 23 1.70 -7.33 -1.79
CA MET A 23 2.23 -7.26 -3.15
C MET A 23 1.43 -6.36 -4.08
N GLN A 24 2.09 -5.82 -5.10
CA GLN A 24 1.48 -5.02 -6.15
C GLN A 24 1.07 -5.92 -7.34
N ALA A 25 -0.22 -5.99 -7.66
CA ALA A 25 -0.72 -6.83 -8.76
C ALA A 25 -0.61 -6.18 -10.16
N THR A 26 -0.44 -4.85 -10.24
CA THR A 26 -0.54 -4.09 -11.50
C THR A 26 0.70 -3.26 -11.80
N GLY A 27 0.91 -2.93 -13.07
CA GLY A 27 2.03 -2.09 -13.52
C GLY A 27 3.24 -2.90 -14.02
N PRO A 28 4.00 -2.35 -14.98
CA PRO A 28 5.10 -3.07 -15.62
C PRO A 28 6.35 -3.23 -14.73
N ASP A 29 6.48 -2.41 -13.69
CA ASP A 29 7.56 -2.44 -12.71
C ASP A 29 7.23 -3.29 -11.46
N ARG A 30 6.02 -3.85 -11.37
CA ARG A 30 5.57 -4.64 -10.21
C ARG A 30 6.51 -5.80 -9.88
N VAL A 31 7.07 -6.47 -10.90
CA VAL A 31 7.93 -7.65 -10.71
C VAL A 31 9.18 -7.29 -9.91
N VAL A 32 9.86 -6.19 -10.26
CA VAL A 32 11.07 -5.76 -9.53
C VAL A 32 10.71 -5.24 -8.14
N LYS A 33 9.58 -4.54 -7.98
CA LYS A 33 9.09 -4.06 -6.68
C LYS A 33 8.75 -5.22 -5.74
N ASN A 34 7.96 -6.18 -6.19
CA ASN A 34 7.53 -7.35 -5.39
C ASN A 34 8.71 -8.24 -5.00
N LYS A 35 9.71 -8.39 -5.87
CA LYS A 35 10.96 -9.09 -5.56
C LYS A 35 11.71 -8.44 -4.39
N TRP A 36 11.84 -7.10 -4.40
CA TRP A 36 12.48 -6.37 -3.30
C TRP A 36 11.63 -6.36 -2.03
N LEU A 37 10.31 -6.22 -2.16
CA LEU A 37 9.39 -6.37 -1.05
C LEU A 37 9.57 -7.73 -0.36
N TRP A 38 9.54 -8.83 -1.12
CA TRP A 38 9.69 -10.17 -0.57
C TRP A 38 11.04 -10.37 0.12
N ARG A 39 12.13 -9.86 -0.45
CA ARG A 39 13.45 -9.83 0.21
C ARG A 39 13.40 -9.09 1.54
N GLY A 40 12.72 -7.94 1.59
CA GLY A 40 12.55 -7.16 2.81
C GLY A 40 11.75 -7.91 3.87
N MET A 41 10.62 -8.52 3.49
CA MET A 41 9.81 -9.35 4.39
C MET A 41 10.59 -10.55 4.96
N ASN A 42 11.48 -11.15 4.17
CA ASN A 42 12.39 -12.19 4.65
C ASN A 42 13.44 -11.67 5.62
N GLN A 43 14.03 -10.50 5.34
CA GLN A 43 14.99 -9.86 6.25
C GLN A 43 14.34 -9.45 7.58
N LEU A 44 13.08 -9.00 7.54
CA LEU A 44 12.28 -8.72 8.74
C LEU A 44 11.87 -9.98 9.49
N GLY A 45 11.90 -11.17 8.86
CA GLY A 45 11.59 -12.43 9.51
C GLY A 45 10.10 -12.61 9.81
N ILE A 46 9.21 -12.19 8.91
CA ILE A 46 7.76 -12.35 9.07
C ILE A 46 7.39 -13.84 9.05
N GLN A 47 6.73 -14.33 10.10
CA GLN A 47 6.54 -15.78 10.35
C GLN A 47 5.18 -16.33 9.95
N VAL A 48 4.13 -15.51 9.92
CA VAL A 48 2.79 -15.90 9.48
C VAL A 48 2.25 -14.82 8.56
N ILE A 49 1.86 -15.21 7.35
CA ILE A 49 1.49 -14.34 6.27
C ILE A 49 0.16 -14.84 5.73
N ASN A 50 -0.89 -14.06 5.93
CA ASN A 50 -2.13 -14.31 5.20
C ASN A 50 -1.96 -13.90 3.74
N VAL A 51 -2.48 -14.74 2.83
CA VAL A 51 -2.45 -14.48 1.39
C VAL A 51 -3.77 -13.86 0.97
N ALA A 52 -3.70 -12.75 0.23
CA ALA A 52 -4.86 -12.06 -0.33
C ALA A 52 -4.81 -11.99 -1.86
N GLU A 53 -5.77 -11.28 -2.45
CA GLU A 53 -6.03 -11.25 -3.89
C GLU A 53 -4.80 -10.81 -4.71
N ASP A 54 -4.09 -9.77 -4.27
CA ASP A 54 -2.97 -9.21 -5.03
C ASP A 54 -1.67 -10.00 -4.83
N ASP A 55 -1.63 -10.90 -3.85
CA ASP A 55 -0.42 -11.64 -3.46
C ASP A 55 -0.26 -12.94 -4.26
N ILE A 56 -1.32 -13.75 -4.39
CA ILE A 56 -1.21 -15.13 -4.88
C ILE A 56 -0.62 -15.24 -6.30
N GLY A 57 -1.01 -14.35 -7.21
CA GLY A 57 -0.45 -14.33 -8.57
C GLY A 57 1.05 -14.03 -8.60
N GLU A 58 1.50 -13.16 -7.69
CA GLU A 58 2.90 -12.75 -7.57
C GLU A 58 3.76 -13.78 -6.83
N ILE A 59 3.18 -14.47 -5.85
CA ILE A 59 3.78 -15.62 -5.17
C ILE A 59 4.07 -16.74 -6.19
N ILE A 60 3.08 -17.08 -7.03
CA ILE A 60 3.21 -18.12 -8.05
C ILE A 60 4.21 -17.70 -9.13
N SER A 61 4.09 -16.48 -9.66
CA SER A 61 4.97 -16.03 -10.76
C SER A 61 6.45 -15.91 -10.37
N GLN A 62 6.73 -15.67 -9.09
CA GLN A 62 8.10 -15.63 -8.55
C GLN A 62 8.61 -17.01 -8.08
N GLY A 63 7.82 -18.08 -8.24
CA GLY A 63 8.23 -19.44 -7.87
C GLY A 63 8.47 -19.61 -6.37
N MET A 64 7.74 -18.88 -5.52
CA MET A 64 7.85 -19.03 -4.07
C MET A 64 7.28 -20.38 -3.63
N ASP A 65 7.92 -21.06 -2.69
CA ASP A 65 7.42 -22.33 -2.14
C ASP A 65 6.27 -22.08 -1.14
N TYR A 66 5.10 -21.74 -1.66
CA TYR A 66 3.94 -21.40 -0.84
C TYR A 66 3.20 -22.63 -0.32
N GLN A 67 3.27 -23.76 -1.01
CA GLN A 67 2.52 -24.98 -0.66
C GLN A 67 3.18 -25.78 0.48
N ASN A 68 4.52 -25.80 0.56
CA ASN A 68 5.23 -26.53 1.60
C ASN A 68 5.63 -25.64 2.80
N SER A 69 5.36 -24.34 2.71
CA SER A 69 5.74 -23.37 3.74
C SER A 69 4.66 -23.23 4.82
N ASP A 70 5.10 -23.28 6.08
CA ASP A 70 4.27 -22.98 7.26
C ASP A 70 4.08 -21.47 7.53
N ARG A 71 4.54 -20.62 6.60
CA ARG A 71 4.40 -19.16 6.70
C ARG A 71 3.14 -18.67 6.01
N PHE A 72 2.69 -19.30 4.92
CA PHE A 72 1.54 -18.85 4.17
C PHE A 72 0.27 -19.53 4.64
N ILE A 73 -0.76 -18.73 4.95
CA ILE A 73 -2.08 -19.22 5.32
C ILE A 73 -3.17 -18.55 4.50
N SER A 74 -4.26 -19.27 4.26
CA SER A 74 -5.52 -18.72 3.77
C SER A 74 -6.62 -19.77 3.90
N ALA A 75 -7.69 -19.45 4.63
CA ALA A 75 -8.81 -20.35 4.87
C ALA A 75 -9.86 -20.32 3.76
N ASN A 76 -9.80 -19.33 2.88
CA ASN A 76 -10.79 -19.12 1.83
C ASN A 76 -10.22 -19.02 0.41
N LEU A 77 -8.92 -19.27 0.22
CA LEU A 77 -8.31 -19.54 -1.09
C LEU A 77 -8.35 -21.04 -1.38
N LEU A 78 -9.21 -21.46 -2.30
CA LEU A 78 -9.50 -22.86 -2.60
C LEU A 78 -9.01 -23.26 -4.00
N SER A 79 -8.56 -24.50 -4.16
CA SER A 79 -8.32 -25.12 -5.46
C SER A 79 -9.64 -25.32 -6.20
N LYS A 80 -9.69 -24.95 -7.49
CA LYS A 80 -10.85 -25.24 -8.36
C LYS A 80 -11.09 -26.73 -8.55
N GLU A 81 -10.01 -27.52 -8.56
CA GLU A 81 -10.06 -28.95 -8.83
C GLU A 81 -10.59 -29.74 -7.64
N SER A 82 -10.04 -29.50 -6.44
CA SER A 82 -10.39 -30.28 -5.25
C SER A 82 -11.45 -29.62 -4.35
N GLY A 83 -11.69 -28.32 -4.52
CA GLY A 83 -12.49 -27.53 -3.57
C GLY A 83 -11.83 -27.36 -2.19
N MET A 84 -10.60 -27.86 -2.00
CA MET A 84 -9.86 -27.77 -0.75
C MET A 84 -8.98 -26.52 -0.72
N PRO A 85 -8.63 -26.01 0.47
CA PRO A 85 -7.70 -24.89 0.61
C PRO A 85 -6.37 -25.14 -0.12
N LEU A 86 -5.91 -24.17 -0.91
CA LEU A 86 -4.58 -24.22 -1.55
C LEU A 86 -3.43 -24.05 -0.55
N LEU A 87 -3.73 -23.38 0.56
CA LEU A 87 -2.83 -23.09 1.66
C LEU A 87 -3.42 -23.67 2.93
N LYS A 88 -2.59 -23.80 3.97
CA LYS A 88 -3.12 -24.13 5.30
C LYS A 88 -4.14 -23.05 5.70
N PRO A 89 -5.37 -23.42 6.13
CA PRO A 89 -6.35 -22.42 6.57
C PRO A 89 -5.85 -21.60 7.75
N TYR A 90 -5.12 -22.27 8.63
CA TYR A 90 -4.57 -21.72 9.84
C TYR A 90 -3.22 -22.39 10.19
N VAL A 91 -2.47 -21.76 11.08
CA VAL A 91 -1.26 -22.33 11.69
C VAL A 91 -1.26 -22.07 13.19
N ILE A 92 -0.70 -22.99 13.97
CA ILE A 92 -0.56 -22.85 15.42
C ILE A 92 0.91 -22.66 15.76
N LYS A 93 1.25 -21.54 16.41
CA LYS A 93 2.60 -21.28 16.92
C LYS A 93 2.64 -21.53 18.42
N SER A 94 3.52 -22.43 18.86
CA SER A 94 3.75 -22.72 20.27
C SER A 94 4.84 -21.83 20.83
N ILE A 95 4.53 -21.06 21.87
CA ILE A 95 5.38 -20.06 22.50
C ILE A 95 5.70 -20.47 23.93
N SER A 96 6.98 -20.47 24.28
CA SER A 96 7.44 -20.69 25.65
C SER A 96 7.79 -19.35 26.27
N LEU A 97 7.29 -19.09 27.48
CA LEU A 97 7.64 -17.88 28.22
C LEU A 97 8.74 -18.19 29.24
N PRO A 98 9.75 -17.32 29.40
CA PRO A 98 10.76 -17.50 30.44
C PRO A 98 10.12 -17.66 31.83
N GLY A 99 10.53 -18.70 32.56
CA GLY A 99 10.00 -19.00 33.89
C GLY A 99 8.59 -19.60 33.93
N ASN A 100 8.00 -19.96 32.77
CA ASN A 100 6.71 -20.63 32.71
C ASN A 100 6.84 -22.04 32.08
N PRO A 101 6.45 -23.12 32.79
CA PRO A 101 6.54 -24.47 32.25
C PRO A 101 5.50 -24.77 31.16
N ARG A 102 4.42 -23.98 31.06
CA ARG A 102 3.38 -24.15 30.04
C ARG A 102 3.80 -23.48 28.72
N LYS A 103 3.59 -24.19 27.61
CA LYS A 103 3.62 -23.61 26.26
C LYS A 103 2.26 -23.02 25.91
N PHE A 104 2.26 -21.79 25.39
CA PHE A 104 1.07 -21.11 24.89
C PHE A 104 0.93 -21.35 23.39
N ARG A 105 -0.27 -21.71 22.95
CA ARG A 105 -0.58 -22.00 21.54
C ARG A 105 -1.36 -20.83 20.96
N LEU A 106 -0.75 -20.12 20.03
CA LEU A 106 -1.37 -19.03 19.28
C LEU A 106 -1.80 -19.57 17.92
N GLY A 107 -3.12 -19.63 17.70
CA GLY A 107 -3.71 -20.01 16.43
C GLY A 107 -3.90 -18.79 15.54
N PHE A 108 -3.40 -18.86 14.30
CA PHE A 108 -3.55 -17.81 13.30
C PHE A 108 -4.38 -18.34 12.13
N ILE A 109 -5.51 -17.71 11.82
CA ILE A 109 -6.34 -18.03 10.65
C ILE A 109 -6.27 -16.90 9.63
N GLY A 110 -6.09 -17.25 8.35
CA GLY A 110 -6.01 -16.29 7.26
C GLY A 110 -7.35 -16.12 6.55
N LEU A 111 -7.83 -14.90 6.38
CA LEU A 111 -9.12 -14.61 5.74
C LEU A 111 -8.99 -13.38 4.83
N SER A 112 -9.41 -13.50 3.57
CA SER A 112 -9.24 -12.40 2.61
C SER A 112 -10.51 -12.17 1.77
N SER A 113 -11.01 -10.94 1.75
CA SER A 113 -12.04 -10.51 0.81
C SER A 113 -11.42 -10.11 -0.54
N ARG A 114 -12.26 -10.02 -1.58
CA ARG A 114 -11.85 -9.56 -2.92
C ARG A 114 -12.41 -8.18 -3.22
N ASN A 115 -11.66 -7.39 -3.98
CA ASN A 115 -12.20 -6.17 -4.62
C ASN A 115 -12.81 -6.46 -5.99
N SER A 116 -12.38 -7.54 -6.64
CA SER A 116 -12.77 -7.83 -8.02
C SER A 116 -13.87 -8.87 -8.08
N TYR A 117 -14.94 -8.59 -8.83
CA TYR A 117 -15.94 -9.58 -9.25
C TYR A 117 -15.42 -10.52 -10.37
N ILE A 118 -14.15 -10.39 -10.77
CA ILE A 118 -13.57 -11.13 -11.90
C ILE A 118 -13.46 -12.61 -11.52
N PRO A 119 -14.16 -13.52 -12.23
CA PRO A 119 -13.99 -14.95 -12.07
C PRO A 119 -12.57 -15.36 -12.46
N THR A 120 -11.93 -16.17 -11.62
CA THR A 120 -10.54 -16.63 -11.73
C THR A 120 -10.39 -17.72 -12.80
N ASP A 121 -10.82 -17.45 -14.03
CA ASP A 121 -11.04 -18.53 -15.01
C ASP A 121 -9.77 -19.29 -15.41
N GLU A 122 -8.60 -18.64 -15.32
CA GLU A 122 -7.32 -19.25 -15.72
C GLU A 122 -6.41 -19.69 -14.56
N ALA A 123 -6.66 -19.26 -13.32
CA ALA A 123 -5.68 -19.38 -12.24
C ALA A 123 -5.76 -20.67 -11.41
N GLY A 124 -6.68 -21.60 -11.73
CA GLY A 124 -6.82 -22.87 -11.02
C GLY A 124 -7.31 -22.78 -9.56
N TYR A 125 -7.67 -21.59 -9.08
CA TYR A 125 -8.19 -21.36 -7.72
C TYR A 125 -9.41 -20.45 -7.69
N VAL A 126 -10.14 -20.46 -6.58
CA VAL A 126 -11.29 -19.59 -6.29
C VAL A 126 -11.21 -19.06 -4.87
N TRP A 127 -11.79 -17.89 -4.65
CA TRP A 127 -11.97 -17.34 -3.31
C TRP A 127 -13.39 -17.61 -2.83
N ALA A 128 -13.51 -18.38 -1.75
CA ALA A 128 -14.77 -18.55 -1.05
C ALA A 128 -15.07 -17.31 -0.18
N ASP A 129 -16.33 -17.18 0.24
CA ASP A 129 -16.73 -16.18 1.22
C ASP A 129 -15.92 -16.37 2.53
N PRO A 130 -15.22 -15.33 3.01
CA PRO A 130 -14.35 -15.46 4.17
C PRO A 130 -15.13 -15.77 5.46
N LEU A 131 -16.37 -15.29 5.62
CA LEU A 131 -17.18 -15.57 6.80
C LEU A 131 -17.66 -17.03 6.81
N VAL A 132 -18.02 -17.57 5.64
CA VAL A 132 -18.33 -19.00 5.48
C VAL A 132 -17.12 -19.87 5.83
N SER A 133 -15.95 -19.55 5.29
CA SER A 133 -14.71 -20.27 5.63
C SER A 133 -14.35 -20.15 7.11
N ALA A 134 -14.52 -18.98 7.72
CA ALA A 134 -14.28 -18.79 9.15
C ALA A 134 -15.18 -19.71 9.99
N ARG A 135 -16.48 -19.77 9.69
CA ARG A 135 -17.43 -20.68 10.38
C ARG A 135 -17.02 -22.15 10.28
N LYS A 136 -16.42 -22.56 9.16
CA LYS A 136 -15.91 -23.93 8.96
C LYS A 136 -14.72 -24.25 9.86
N TRP A 137 -13.70 -23.38 9.91
CA TRP A 137 -12.40 -23.71 10.49
C TRP A 137 -12.21 -23.29 11.95
N LEU A 138 -12.93 -22.26 12.41
CA LEU A 138 -12.77 -21.73 13.77
C LEU A 138 -13.12 -22.72 14.89
N PRO A 139 -14.17 -23.55 14.81
CA PRO A 139 -14.49 -24.49 15.88
C PRO A 139 -13.34 -25.47 16.17
N GLU A 140 -12.69 -25.96 15.12
CA GLU A 140 -11.54 -26.87 15.22
C GLU A 140 -10.31 -26.14 15.77
N LEU A 141 -9.99 -24.96 15.21
CA LEU A 141 -8.83 -24.17 15.64
C LEU A 141 -8.92 -23.78 17.13
N ARG A 142 -10.12 -23.40 17.60
CA ARG A 142 -10.33 -22.96 18.98
C ARG A 142 -10.04 -24.06 20.01
N GLN A 143 -10.30 -25.32 19.66
CA GLN A 143 -10.04 -26.46 20.56
C GLN A 143 -8.53 -26.73 20.73
N GLN A 144 -7.72 -26.28 19.77
CA GLN A 144 -6.28 -26.58 19.72
C GLN A 144 -5.40 -25.43 20.23
N CYS A 145 -5.97 -24.27 20.53
CA CYS A 145 -5.23 -23.05 20.85
C CYS A 145 -5.66 -22.43 22.18
N ASP A 146 -4.75 -21.65 22.77
CA ASP A 146 -5.05 -20.83 23.94
C ASP A 146 -5.55 -19.43 23.51
N PHE A 147 -5.08 -18.93 22.37
CA PHE A 147 -5.56 -17.71 21.72
C PHE A 147 -5.76 -17.93 20.22
N VAL A 148 -6.79 -17.33 19.65
CA VAL A 148 -7.11 -17.33 18.22
C VAL A 148 -7.05 -15.91 17.67
N ILE A 149 -6.22 -15.73 16.65
CA ILE A 149 -5.94 -14.47 15.99
C ILE A 149 -6.34 -14.62 14.51
N ALA A 150 -7.26 -13.79 14.04
CA ALA A 150 -7.59 -13.70 12.63
C ALA A 150 -6.70 -12.64 11.96
N LEU A 151 -6.00 -13.06 10.90
CA LEU A 151 -5.31 -12.18 9.96
C LEU A 151 -6.26 -11.93 8.80
N ALA A 152 -6.93 -10.79 8.82
CA ALA A 152 -8.14 -10.52 8.05
C ALA A 152 -7.94 -9.37 7.05
N CYS A 153 -7.55 -9.69 5.81
CA CYS A 153 -7.51 -8.73 4.71
C CYS A 153 -8.91 -8.53 4.13
N MET A 154 -9.76 -7.73 4.79
CA MET A 154 -11.16 -7.54 4.42
C MET A 154 -11.70 -6.17 4.82
N PRO A 155 -12.75 -5.66 4.13
CA PRO A 155 -13.43 -4.43 4.53
C PRO A 155 -13.82 -4.41 6.01
N ALA A 156 -13.80 -3.22 6.62
CA ALA A 156 -14.13 -3.06 8.04
C ALA A 156 -15.51 -3.62 8.42
N LYS A 157 -16.50 -3.53 7.52
CA LYS A 157 -17.84 -4.10 7.72
C LYS A 157 -17.81 -5.63 7.86
N ASP A 158 -16.97 -6.32 7.09
CA ASP A 158 -16.87 -7.78 7.09
C ASP A 158 -16.13 -8.24 8.34
N ALA A 159 -15.10 -7.50 8.77
CA ALA A 159 -14.40 -7.74 10.03
C ALA A 159 -15.33 -7.56 11.25
N VAL A 160 -16.19 -6.53 11.23
CA VAL A 160 -17.24 -6.35 12.25
C VAL A 160 -18.22 -7.52 12.22
N GLN A 161 -18.69 -7.93 11.05
CA GLN A 161 -19.59 -9.08 10.93
C GLN A 161 -18.95 -10.37 11.45
N LEU A 162 -17.66 -10.60 11.15
CA LEU A 162 -16.90 -11.73 11.67
C LEU A 162 -16.89 -11.74 13.21
N ALA A 163 -16.69 -10.57 13.83
CA ALA A 163 -16.71 -10.44 15.28
C ALA A 163 -18.10 -10.66 15.90
N VAL A 164 -19.16 -10.30 15.18
CA VAL A 164 -20.56 -10.52 15.58
C VAL A 164 -20.93 -12.01 15.49
N ASP A 165 -20.56 -12.67 14.39
CA ASP A 165 -20.95 -14.04 14.07
C ASP A 165 -20.33 -15.10 14.98
N THR A 166 -19.22 -14.79 15.65
CA THR A 166 -18.51 -15.77 16.46
C THR A 166 -17.76 -15.16 17.65
N SER A 167 -17.68 -15.93 18.73
CA SER A 167 -16.85 -15.66 19.91
C SER A 167 -15.61 -16.55 19.99
N ASN A 168 -15.31 -17.30 18.91
CA ASN A 168 -14.16 -18.20 18.84
C ASN A 168 -12.85 -17.51 18.43
N ILE A 169 -12.88 -16.18 18.22
CA ILE A 169 -11.71 -15.36 17.93
C ILE A 169 -11.48 -14.42 19.11
N ASP A 170 -10.22 -14.24 19.54
CA ASP A 170 -9.87 -13.27 20.57
C ASP A 170 -9.42 -11.94 19.95
N ILE A 171 -8.73 -12.00 18.81
CA ILE A 171 -8.20 -10.82 18.11
C ILE A 171 -8.45 -10.92 16.60
N ILE A 172 -8.96 -9.85 16.02
CA ILE A 172 -9.08 -9.68 14.56
C ILE A 172 -8.14 -8.54 14.17
N LEU A 173 -7.02 -8.89 13.53
CA LEU A 173 -6.12 -7.93 12.88
C LEU A 173 -6.62 -7.73 11.46
N THR A 174 -7.08 -6.53 11.14
CA THR A 174 -7.76 -6.28 9.88
C THR A 174 -7.30 -5.02 9.18
N GLY A 175 -7.38 -5.02 7.87
CA GLY A 175 -7.02 -3.90 7.00
C GLY A 175 -7.44 -4.26 5.58
N PHE A 176 -7.66 -3.25 4.75
CA PHE A 176 -8.08 -3.49 3.38
C PHE A 176 -7.76 -2.31 2.47
N LYS A 177 -7.18 -2.63 1.32
CA LYS A 177 -6.65 -1.65 0.37
C LYS A 177 -7.60 -0.50 0.10
N HIS A 178 -7.09 0.72 0.25
CA HIS A 178 -7.76 1.98 -0.07
C HIS A 178 -9.05 2.23 0.71
N GLN A 179 -9.28 1.53 1.83
CA GLN A 179 -10.40 1.76 2.72
C GLN A 179 -9.89 2.31 4.05
N GLY A 180 -10.59 3.34 4.56
CA GLY A 180 -10.28 3.88 5.87
C GLY A 180 -10.45 2.82 6.94
N SER A 181 -9.47 2.75 7.84
CA SER A 181 -9.54 1.93 9.04
C SER A 181 -10.70 2.37 9.94
N GLY A 182 -11.32 1.41 10.62
CA GLY A 182 -12.26 1.69 11.70
C GLY A 182 -11.53 2.13 12.98
N LEU A 183 -12.30 2.51 14.00
CA LEU A 183 -11.74 2.67 15.34
C LEU A 183 -11.58 1.28 15.99
N PRO A 184 -10.50 1.04 16.76
CA PRO A 184 -10.38 -0.17 17.56
C PRO A 184 -11.62 -0.36 18.44
N ALA A 185 -12.13 -1.59 18.49
CA ALA A 185 -13.35 -1.92 19.20
C ALA A 185 -13.28 -3.34 19.77
N THR A 186 -14.07 -3.61 20.80
CA THR A 186 -14.33 -4.97 21.27
C THR A 186 -15.77 -5.31 20.95
N ILE A 187 -15.97 -6.38 20.19
CA ILE A 187 -17.30 -6.90 19.83
C ILE A 187 -17.35 -8.34 20.30
N ASN A 188 -18.34 -8.68 21.12
CA ASN A 188 -18.37 -9.94 21.87
C ASN A 188 -17.07 -10.11 22.68
N LYS A 189 -16.27 -11.13 22.35
CA LYS A 189 -14.95 -11.40 22.95
C LYS A 189 -13.78 -10.99 22.05
N SER A 190 -14.07 -10.55 20.83
CA SER A 190 -13.07 -10.26 19.80
C SER A 190 -12.64 -8.79 19.89
N SER A 191 -11.33 -8.56 19.99
CA SER A 191 -10.74 -7.23 19.82
C SER A 191 -10.42 -6.99 18.34
N LEU A 192 -11.01 -5.95 17.75
CA LEU A 192 -10.77 -5.52 16.38
C LEU A 192 -9.69 -4.44 16.38
N ILE A 193 -8.63 -4.70 15.61
CA ILE A 193 -7.48 -3.81 15.51
C ILE A 193 -7.18 -3.61 14.04
N TYR A 194 -7.12 -2.35 13.63
CA TYR A 194 -6.91 -1.98 12.24
C TYR A 194 -5.43 -1.73 11.97
N ALA A 195 -4.89 -2.45 10.98
CA ALA A 195 -3.60 -2.16 10.37
C ALA A 195 -3.85 -1.23 9.17
N GLU A 196 -3.25 -0.04 9.22
CA GLU A 196 -3.35 0.94 8.13
C GLU A 196 -2.50 0.52 6.92
N ASP A 197 -2.83 1.11 5.76
CA ASP A 197 -2.13 0.85 4.50
C ASP A 197 -0.69 1.41 4.47
N GLU A 198 0.12 0.86 3.55
CA GLU A 198 1.46 1.34 3.17
C GLU A 198 2.53 1.31 4.28
N GLY A 199 2.32 0.51 5.32
CA GLY A 199 3.30 0.35 6.41
C GLY A 199 3.51 1.64 7.22
N ARG A 200 2.54 2.56 7.22
CA ARG A 200 2.61 3.82 7.99
C ARG A 200 2.47 3.62 9.48
N ILE A 201 1.90 2.48 9.89
CA ILE A 201 1.76 2.08 11.28
C ILE A 201 2.36 0.69 11.45
N LEU A 202 3.18 0.53 12.49
CA LEU A 202 3.56 -0.78 13.01
C LEU A 202 2.66 -1.12 14.20
N GLY A 203 1.82 -2.14 14.05
CA GLY A 203 1.01 -2.68 15.14
C GLY A 203 1.85 -3.57 16.08
N GLU A 204 1.69 -3.39 17.38
CA GLU A 204 2.30 -4.23 18.42
C GLU A 204 1.22 -4.77 19.36
N LEU A 205 1.17 -6.09 19.54
CA LEU A 205 0.29 -6.74 20.51
C LEU A 205 1.13 -7.30 21.67
N ARG A 206 0.94 -6.76 22.86
CA ARG A 206 1.59 -7.26 24.07
C ARG A 206 0.69 -8.23 24.80
N PHE A 207 1.04 -9.50 24.77
CA PHE A 207 0.38 -10.54 25.56
C PHE A 207 0.93 -10.53 27.00
N LEU A 208 0.04 -10.29 27.96
CA LEU A 208 0.33 -10.25 29.39
C LEU A 208 -0.34 -11.44 30.05
N VAL A 209 0.43 -12.45 30.41
CA VAL A 209 -0.10 -13.64 31.11
C VAL A 209 0.08 -13.49 32.61
N ARG A 210 -1.01 -13.60 33.38
CA ARG A 210 -1.04 -13.61 34.85
C ARG A 210 -1.92 -14.77 35.33
N ASN A 211 -1.38 -15.65 36.17
CA ASN A 211 -2.10 -16.78 36.76
C ASN A 211 -2.85 -17.69 35.76
N GLY A 212 -2.34 -17.81 34.53
CA GLY A 212 -2.97 -18.62 33.48
C GLY A 212 -4.03 -17.89 32.65
N GLU A 213 -4.44 -16.70 33.06
CA GLU A 213 -5.26 -15.77 32.26
C GLU A 213 -4.33 -14.84 31.46
N GLY A 214 -4.66 -14.58 30.18
CA GLY A 214 -3.90 -13.65 29.37
C GLY A 214 -4.74 -12.45 28.94
N ASP A 215 -4.17 -11.28 29.13
CA ASP A 215 -4.65 -10.00 28.61
C ASP A 215 -3.82 -9.59 27.40
N VAL A 216 -4.37 -8.80 26.49
CA VAL A 216 -3.69 -8.33 25.29
C VAL A 216 -3.78 -6.82 25.19
N LYS A 217 -2.63 -6.16 25.14
CA LYS A 217 -2.54 -4.70 24.99
C LYS A 217 -2.09 -4.33 23.58
N PRO A 218 -2.95 -3.74 22.75
CA PRO A 218 -2.57 -3.23 21.45
C PRO A 218 -1.87 -1.88 21.57
N LEU A 219 -0.86 -1.65 20.72
CA LEU A 219 -0.14 -0.41 20.56
C LEU A 219 0.08 -0.15 19.08
N ASN A 220 -0.24 1.06 18.62
CA ASN A 220 0.01 1.49 17.25
C ASN A 220 1.18 2.47 17.24
N HIS A 221 2.24 2.12 16.52
CA HIS A 221 3.39 2.98 16.33
C HIS A 221 3.29 3.68 14.98
N ILE A 222 2.95 4.97 14.99
CA ILE A 222 2.91 5.78 13.76
C ILE A 222 4.35 6.06 13.32
N LEU A 223 4.71 5.56 12.14
CA LEU A 223 6.05 5.70 11.58
C LEU A 223 6.15 7.05 10.86
N THR A 224 6.62 8.05 11.61
CA THR A 224 6.91 9.40 11.08
C THR A 224 8.40 9.59 10.90
N ARG A 225 8.81 10.75 10.34
CA ARG A 225 10.23 11.17 10.25
C ARG A 225 10.98 11.20 11.59
N ASN A 226 10.26 11.14 12.71
CA ASN A 226 10.85 11.13 14.05
C ASN A 226 11.26 9.71 14.50
N VAL A 227 10.84 8.67 13.79
CA VAL A 227 11.32 7.30 14.01
C VAL A 227 12.58 7.11 13.18
N PRO A 228 13.74 6.81 13.79
CA PRO A 228 14.98 6.64 13.04
C PRO A 228 14.93 5.38 12.17
N ASP A 229 15.45 5.50 10.95
CA ASP A 229 15.64 4.36 10.06
C ASP A 229 16.66 3.37 10.64
N ASP A 230 16.38 2.08 10.50
CA ASP A 230 17.36 1.04 10.80
C ASP A 230 18.49 1.09 9.74
N PRO A 231 19.78 1.17 10.11
CA PRO A 231 20.87 1.36 9.15
C PRO A 231 20.98 0.26 8.09
N GLU A 232 20.69 -1.00 8.45
CA GLU A 232 20.74 -2.12 7.52
C GLU A 232 19.58 -2.08 6.53
N MET A 233 18.38 -1.78 7.02
CA MET A 233 17.22 -1.57 6.16
C MET A 233 17.34 -0.33 5.29
N ALA A 234 17.95 0.76 5.77
CA ALA A 234 18.22 1.94 4.97
C ALA A 234 19.15 1.60 3.79
N ALA A 235 20.24 0.87 4.05
CA ALA A 235 21.15 0.41 3.00
C ALA A 235 20.45 -0.57 2.02
N PHE A 236 19.56 -1.43 2.53
CA PHE A 236 18.72 -2.31 1.72
C PHE A 236 17.80 -1.51 0.77
N ILE A 237 17.12 -0.49 1.28
CA ILE A 237 16.21 0.36 0.51
C ILE A 237 16.95 1.17 -0.55
N VAL A 238 18.19 1.64 -0.27
CA VAL A 238 19.02 2.30 -1.29
C VAL A 238 19.25 1.38 -2.49
N ARG A 239 19.66 0.12 -2.26
CA ARG A 239 19.84 -0.87 -3.34
C ARG A 239 18.55 -1.17 -4.08
N ALA A 240 17.43 -1.26 -3.35
CA ALA A 240 16.13 -1.49 -3.95
C ALA A 240 15.73 -0.33 -4.88
N LYS A 241 15.85 0.92 -4.42
CA LYS A 241 15.58 2.12 -5.22
C LYS A 241 16.41 2.14 -6.50
N GLU A 242 17.67 1.70 -6.43
CA GLU A 242 18.56 1.65 -7.59
C GLU A 242 18.11 0.66 -8.68
N GLU A 243 17.85 -0.61 -8.30
CA GLU A 243 17.40 -1.63 -9.26
C GLU A 243 16.00 -1.29 -9.81
N ILE A 244 15.09 -0.82 -8.95
CA ILE A 244 13.73 -0.42 -9.35
C ILE A 244 13.79 0.74 -10.32
N SER A 245 14.54 1.80 -10.01
CA SER A 245 14.68 2.97 -10.88
C SER A 245 15.32 2.61 -12.23
N SER A 246 16.36 1.77 -12.21
CA SER A 246 16.99 1.26 -13.45
C SER A 246 15.96 0.55 -14.32
N ARG A 247 15.15 -0.33 -13.72
CA ARG A 247 14.12 -1.07 -14.45
C ARG A 247 12.99 -0.18 -14.97
N GLN A 248 12.52 0.77 -14.18
CA GLN A 248 11.51 1.75 -14.61
C GLN A 248 12.04 2.60 -15.77
N ASN A 249 13.31 2.98 -15.72
CA ASN A 249 13.97 3.71 -16.80
C ASN A 249 14.08 2.86 -18.09
N GLU A 250 14.46 1.59 -18.00
CA GLU A 250 14.44 0.65 -19.12
C GLU A 250 13.05 0.52 -19.74
N ILE A 251 12.00 0.40 -18.91
CA ILE A 251 10.61 0.34 -19.37
C ILE A 251 10.22 1.64 -20.10
N ALA A 252 10.57 2.80 -19.55
CA ALA A 252 10.31 4.10 -20.17
C ALA A 252 10.98 4.21 -21.55
N LYS A 253 12.24 3.77 -21.67
CA LYS A 253 12.97 3.71 -22.96
C LYS A 253 12.37 2.69 -23.93
N GLY A 254 12.03 1.50 -23.43
CA GLY A 254 11.50 0.36 -24.21
C GLY A 254 10.09 0.59 -24.74
N ASN A 255 9.26 1.35 -24.01
CA ASN A 255 7.96 1.84 -24.50
C ASN A 255 8.09 2.85 -25.67
N GLY A 256 9.31 3.13 -26.14
CA GLY A 256 9.59 3.81 -27.42
C GLY A 256 9.59 2.87 -28.64
N ILE A 257 9.55 1.54 -28.44
CA ILE A 257 9.51 0.53 -29.51
C ILE A 257 8.30 -0.40 -29.26
N GLY A 258 7.10 0.09 -29.58
CA GLY A 258 5.90 -0.74 -29.61
C GLY A 258 5.06 -0.74 -28.33
N SER A 259 4.27 0.31 -28.12
CA SER A 259 2.96 0.15 -27.47
C SER A 259 1.90 0.79 -28.34
N ALA A 260 1.21 -0.07 -29.07
CA ALA A 260 0.06 0.25 -29.89
C ALA A 260 -1.12 0.62 -28.98
N ARG A 261 -1.34 1.94 -28.80
CA ARG A 261 -2.61 2.65 -28.55
C ARG A 261 -2.39 4.08 -28.01
N ALA A 262 -1.27 4.72 -28.35
CA ALA A 262 -1.31 6.18 -28.48
C ALA A 262 -2.20 6.47 -29.69
N GLU A 263 -3.50 6.64 -29.47
CA GLU A 263 -4.30 7.43 -30.41
C GLU A 263 -3.50 8.71 -30.64
N THR A 264 -3.13 8.93 -31.89
CA THR A 264 -2.44 10.12 -32.36
C THR A 264 -3.35 11.31 -32.15
N ILE A 265 -3.42 11.80 -30.91
CA ILE A 265 -3.72 13.21 -30.67
C ILE A 265 -2.47 13.94 -31.14
N THR A 266 -2.48 14.31 -32.42
CA THR A 266 -1.41 15.09 -33.05
C THR A 266 -1.25 16.47 -32.44
N VAL A 267 -2.18 16.90 -31.58
CA VAL A 267 -2.14 18.21 -30.94
C VAL A 267 -2.57 18.12 -29.47
N SER A 268 -1.60 18.22 -28.56
CA SER A 268 -1.87 18.30 -27.12
C SER A 268 -2.75 19.50 -26.79
N ASN A 269 -3.67 19.33 -25.84
CA ASN A 269 -4.42 20.44 -25.25
C ASN A 269 -3.58 21.25 -24.24
N TYR A 270 -2.43 20.72 -23.85
CA TYR A 270 -1.47 21.38 -22.99
C TYR A 270 -0.48 22.21 -23.81
N ILE A 271 -0.15 23.40 -23.34
CA ILE A 271 0.81 24.33 -23.98
C ILE A 271 2.04 24.61 -23.12
N GLY A 272 2.03 24.18 -21.86
CA GLY A 272 3.11 24.33 -20.90
C GLY A 272 3.27 25.75 -20.33
N SER A 273 3.83 25.85 -19.12
CA SER A 273 4.01 27.11 -18.39
C SER A 273 4.78 28.17 -19.18
N GLN A 274 5.74 27.76 -20.01
CA GLN A 274 6.56 28.69 -20.80
C GLN A 274 5.71 29.49 -21.81
N SER A 275 4.67 28.87 -22.38
CA SER A 275 3.73 29.56 -23.27
C SER A 275 2.90 30.59 -22.51
N CYS A 276 2.52 30.29 -21.27
CA CYS A 276 1.78 31.20 -20.40
C CYS A 276 2.59 32.47 -20.07
N ALA A 277 3.92 32.35 -19.91
CA ALA A 277 4.81 33.47 -19.58
C ALA A 277 4.74 34.63 -20.59
N GLN A 278 4.40 34.34 -21.85
CA GLN A 278 4.31 35.34 -22.93
C GLN A 278 3.28 36.44 -22.64
N CYS A 279 2.21 36.11 -21.91
CA CYS A 279 1.17 37.08 -21.50
C CYS A 279 1.08 37.25 -19.97
N HIS A 280 1.54 36.27 -19.19
CA HIS A 280 1.40 36.20 -17.73
C HIS A 280 2.75 36.11 -17.01
N GLN A 281 3.71 36.96 -17.37
CA GLN A 281 5.07 36.91 -16.83
C GLN A 281 5.12 36.98 -15.29
N ALA A 282 4.36 37.89 -14.66
CA ALA A 282 4.37 38.02 -13.20
C ALA A 282 3.87 36.76 -12.47
N ALA A 283 2.82 36.11 -12.99
CA ALA A 283 2.32 34.85 -12.48
C ALA A 283 3.32 33.70 -12.69
N PHE A 284 3.95 33.67 -13.87
CA PHE A 284 5.00 32.70 -14.18
C PHE A 284 6.20 32.85 -13.23
N ASP A 285 6.64 34.07 -12.94
CA ASP A 285 7.75 34.33 -12.02
C ASP A 285 7.42 33.91 -10.57
N ALA A 286 6.16 34.05 -10.15
CA ALA A 286 5.68 33.55 -8.87
C ALA A 286 5.68 32.01 -8.84
N TRP A 287 5.14 31.37 -9.89
CA TRP A 287 5.14 29.91 -10.04
C TRP A 287 6.57 29.34 -10.07
N ALA A 288 7.48 29.93 -10.83
CA ALA A 288 8.85 29.47 -11.02
C ALA A 288 9.67 29.42 -9.72
N LYS A 289 9.29 30.21 -8.71
CA LYS A 289 9.92 30.20 -7.37
C LYS A 289 9.29 29.19 -6.42
N SER A 290 8.18 28.56 -6.81
CA SER A 290 7.46 27.60 -5.98
C SER A 290 8.07 26.20 -6.04
N LYS A 291 7.75 25.36 -5.04
CA LYS A 291 8.13 23.94 -5.07
C LYS A 291 7.48 23.17 -6.22
N HIS A 292 6.34 23.64 -6.74
CA HIS A 292 5.65 23.01 -7.86
C HIS A 292 6.45 23.08 -9.16
N ALA A 293 7.17 24.18 -9.41
CA ALA A 293 8.05 24.34 -10.57
C ALA A 293 9.29 23.43 -10.53
N HIS A 294 9.60 22.84 -9.38
CA HIS A 294 10.73 21.94 -9.15
C HIS A 294 10.28 20.54 -8.69
N ALA A 295 9.00 20.21 -8.87
CA ALA A 295 8.42 18.99 -8.33
C ALA A 295 9.12 17.72 -8.85
N ILE A 296 9.65 17.69 -10.07
CA ILE A 296 10.32 16.49 -10.57
C ILE A 296 11.71 16.27 -9.94
N ASP A 297 12.34 17.33 -9.43
CA ASP A 297 13.72 17.26 -8.95
C ASP A 297 13.84 16.44 -7.66
N ILE A 298 12.82 16.48 -6.80
CA ILE A 298 12.77 15.61 -5.62
C ILE A 298 12.60 14.14 -6.02
N LEU A 299 11.87 13.85 -7.10
CA LEU A 299 11.75 12.47 -7.59
C LEU A 299 13.08 11.97 -8.15
N LYS A 300 13.81 12.78 -8.92
CA LYS A 300 15.15 12.43 -9.41
C LYS A 300 16.12 12.15 -8.27
N LYS A 301 16.09 12.99 -7.21
CA LYS A 301 16.90 12.78 -6.00
C LYS A 301 16.59 11.44 -5.33
N GLU A 302 15.30 11.07 -5.29
CA GLU A 302 14.82 9.83 -4.69
C GLU A 302 14.82 8.63 -5.65
N LYS A 303 15.27 8.81 -6.90
CA LYS A 303 15.26 7.80 -7.98
C LYS A 303 13.85 7.30 -8.33
N LYS A 304 12.84 8.17 -8.27
CA LYS A 304 11.40 7.88 -8.49
C LYS A 304 10.79 8.62 -9.69
N GLU A 305 11.60 9.27 -10.52
CA GLU A 305 11.13 10.11 -11.63
C GLU A 305 10.45 9.33 -12.76
N PHE A 306 10.57 8.00 -12.76
CA PHE A 306 9.86 7.09 -13.66
C PHE A 306 8.80 6.23 -12.93
N ASP A 307 8.57 6.48 -11.64
CA ASP A 307 7.56 5.76 -10.88
C ASP A 307 6.17 6.36 -11.15
N SER A 308 5.29 5.57 -11.77
CA SER A 308 3.94 6.00 -12.16
C SER A 308 3.10 6.46 -10.97
N SER A 309 3.33 5.90 -9.77
CA SER A 309 2.64 6.30 -8.55
C SER A 309 3.10 7.65 -8.02
N CYS A 310 4.32 8.07 -8.35
CA CYS A 310 4.90 9.33 -7.88
C CYS A 310 4.69 10.46 -8.88
N VAL A 311 4.86 10.18 -10.18
CA VAL A 311 4.77 11.21 -11.22
C VAL A 311 3.38 11.84 -11.25
N VAL A 312 2.32 11.11 -10.90
CA VAL A 312 0.94 11.63 -10.87
C VAL A 312 0.77 12.93 -10.06
N CYS A 313 1.58 13.13 -9.02
CA CYS A 313 1.56 14.34 -8.20
C CYS A 313 2.69 15.34 -8.52
N HIS A 314 3.65 14.97 -9.37
CA HIS A 314 4.90 15.71 -9.57
C HIS A 314 5.10 16.25 -11.00
N VAL A 315 4.15 16.00 -11.89
CA VAL A 315 4.15 16.44 -13.29
C VAL A 315 2.76 16.92 -13.70
N THR A 316 2.64 17.54 -14.87
CA THR A 316 1.34 17.99 -15.39
C THR A 316 0.76 17.01 -16.40
N GLY A 317 -0.50 16.61 -16.15
CA GLY A 317 -1.26 15.79 -17.08
C GLY A 317 -0.82 14.32 -17.14
N ALA A 318 -0.22 13.78 -16.08
CA ALA A 318 0.08 12.34 -16.00
C ALA A 318 -1.18 11.50 -16.25
N GLY A 319 -1.09 10.56 -17.20
CA GLY A 319 -2.21 9.70 -17.58
C GLY A 319 -3.34 10.42 -18.34
N GLN A 320 -3.20 11.72 -18.63
CA GLN A 320 -4.15 12.49 -19.42
C GLN A 320 -3.67 12.59 -20.86
N ALA A 321 -4.61 12.61 -21.81
CA ALA A 321 -4.28 12.69 -23.22
C ALA A 321 -3.55 14.02 -23.54
N GLY A 322 -2.38 13.92 -24.18
CA GLY A 322 -1.50 15.06 -24.47
C GLY A 322 -0.67 15.58 -23.29
N GLY A 323 -0.82 15.00 -22.08
CA GLY A 323 -0.05 15.37 -20.90
C GLY A 323 1.28 14.62 -20.77
N PHE A 324 1.85 14.62 -19.56
CA PHE A 324 3.11 13.93 -19.28
C PHE A 324 3.00 12.42 -19.52
N THR A 325 3.88 11.90 -20.38
CA THR A 325 4.12 10.47 -20.58
C THR A 325 5.32 10.00 -19.78
N ASP A 326 6.48 10.56 -20.10
CA ASP A 326 7.75 10.29 -19.41
C ASP A 326 8.74 11.43 -19.74
N LEU A 327 9.92 11.40 -19.10
CA LEU A 327 10.98 12.39 -19.30
C LEU A 327 11.65 12.34 -20.68
N TYR A 328 11.46 11.27 -21.46
CA TYR A 328 12.02 11.14 -22.80
C TYR A 328 11.09 11.70 -23.87
N LYS A 329 9.78 11.49 -23.72
CA LYS A 329 8.77 11.85 -24.72
C LYS A 329 8.17 13.23 -24.49
N THR A 330 7.96 13.62 -23.23
CA THR A 330 7.30 14.88 -22.87
C THR A 330 8.05 15.62 -21.76
N PRO A 331 9.36 15.90 -21.90
CA PRO A 331 10.14 16.60 -20.87
C PRO A 331 9.55 17.98 -20.54
N GLN A 332 8.92 18.63 -21.52
CA GLN A 332 8.25 19.92 -21.36
C GLN A 332 7.02 19.87 -20.44
N MET A 333 6.52 18.68 -20.08
CA MET A 333 5.39 18.49 -19.15
C MET A 333 5.86 18.10 -17.74
N ALA A 334 7.17 18.05 -17.49
CA ALA A 334 7.72 17.83 -16.16
C ALA A 334 7.34 18.99 -15.22
N ASN A 335 7.30 18.70 -13.92
CA ASN A 335 6.86 19.60 -12.85
C ASN A 335 5.35 19.85 -12.82
N VAL A 336 4.86 20.36 -11.69
CA VAL A 336 3.46 20.80 -11.54
C VAL A 336 3.35 22.20 -12.12
N GLN A 337 2.89 22.30 -13.36
CA GLN A 337 2.80 23.53 -14.17
C GLN A 337 1.50 24.29 -13.97
N CYS A 338 1.37 25.47 -14.60
CA CYS A 338 0.16 26.31 -14.55
C CYS A 338 -1.12 25.50 -14.85
N GLU A 339 -1.04 24.60 -15.83
CA GLU A 339 -2.17 23.80 -16.32
C GLU A 339 -2.59 22.68 -15.35
N ALA A 340 -1.81 22.40 -14.30
CA ALA A 340 -2.22 21.47 -13.22
C ALA A 340 -3.35 22.06 -12.35
N CYS A 341 -3.38 23.38 -12.20
CA CYS A 341 -4.44 24.08 -11.45
C CYS A 341 -5.47 24.73 -12.39
N HIS A 342 -5.02 25.34 -13.48
CA HIS A 342 -5.90 26.09 -14.38
C HIS A 342 -6.54 25.22 -15.49
N GLY A 343 -6.11 23.96 -15.63
CA GLY A 343 -6.48 23.08 -16.73
C GLY A 343 -5.70 23.38 -18.02
N PRO A 344 -5.94 22.59 -19.10
CA PRO A 344 -5.23 22.75 -20.37
C PRO A 344 -5.50 24.11 -21.03
N GLY A 345 -4.44 24.83 -21.41
CA GLY A 345 -4.49 26.23 -21.82
C GLY A 345 -4.57 26.48 -23.32
N ARG A 346 -4.57 25.43 -24.16
CA ARG A 346 -4.52 25.61 -25.63
C ARG A 346 -5.65 26.47 -26.18
N GLU A 347 -6.89 26.24 -25.75
CA GLU A 347 -8.02 27.00 -26.27
C GLU A 347 -7.95 28.47 -25.85
N HIS A 348 -7.59 28.74 -24.59
CA HIS A 348 -7.38 30.09 -24.09
C HIS A 348 -6.29 30.81 -24.89
N SER A 349 -5.14 30.18 -25.11
CA SER A 349 -4.04 30.80 -25.87
C SER A 349 -4.42 31.16 -27.31
N LEU A 350 -5.30 30.40 -27.96
CA LEU A 350 -5.72 30.66 -29.35
C LEU A 350 -6.82 31.71 -29.47
N LYS A 351 -7.65 31.88 -28.44
CA LYS A 351 -8.86 32.71 -28.50
C LYS A 351 -8.90 33.80 -27.43
N ALA A 352 -7.81 34.03 -26.70
CA ALA A 352 -7.76 35.07 -25.68
C ALA A 352 -8.06 36.45 -26.30
N PRO A 353 -8.84 37.32 -25.62
CA PRO A 353 -9.44 37.14 -24.29
C PRO A 353 -10.86 36.53 -24.29
N ALA A 354 -11.38 36.06 -25.43
CA ALA A 354 -12.75 35.56 -25.56
C ALA A 354 -12.98 34.25 -24.78
N VAL A 355 -11.95 33.39 -24.69
CA VAL A 355 -11.95 32.21 -23.81
C VAL A 355 -11.07 32.51 -22.61
N LYS A 356 -11.58 32.30 -21.39
CA LYS A 356 -10.85 32.46 -20.13
C LYS A 356 -10.45 31.10 -19.56
N MET A 357 -9.34 31.06 -18.83
CA MET A 357 -8.95 29.87 -18.06
C MET A 357 -9.95 29.58 -16.93
N ALA A 358 -9.99 28.33 -16.48
CA ALA A 358 -10.77 27.96 -15.30
C ALA A 358 -10.28 28.70 -14.05
N LYS A 359 -11.22 29.00 -13.16
CA LYS A 359 -10.89 29.48 -11.82
C LYS A 359 -10.33 28.33 -11.00
N THR A 360 -9.29 28.60 -10.24
CA THR A 360 -8.66 27.64 -9.34
C THR A 360 -9.38 27.61 -7.99
N GLY A 361 -9.29 26.46 -7.32
CA GLY A 361 -9.88 26.21 -6.02
C GLY A 361 -9.17 25.09 -5.24
N PRO A 362 -9.57 24.84 -3.99
CA PRO A 362 -8.96 23.81 -3.13
C PRO A 362 -8.94 22.41 -3.73
N GLU A 363 -9.90 22.09 -4.59
CA GLU A 363 -10.05 20.79 -5.26
C GLU A 363 -8.81 20.38 -6.06
N TYR A 364 -8.10 21.33 -6.67
CA TYR A 364 -6.88 21.04 -7.43
C TYR A 364 -5.69 20.70 -6.52
N CYS A 365 -5.69 21.17 -5.27
CA CYS A 365 -4.66 20.84 -4.30
C CYS A 365 -4.87 19.44 -3.73
N LEU A 366 -6.12 19.07 -3.45
CA LEU A 366 -6.49 17.83 -2.75
C LEU A 366 -6.25 16.56 -3.57
N GLY A 367 -6.05 16.67 -4.89
CA GLY A 367 -5.63 15.54 -5.73
C GLY A 367 -4.25 15.00 -5.35
N CYS A 368 -3.36 15.86 -4.86
CA CYS A 368 -2.00 15.48 -4.47
C CYS A 368 -1.79 15.60 -2.95
N HIS A 369 -2.37 16.62 -2.32
CA HIS A 369 -2.26 16.88 -0.89
C HIS A 369 -3.33 16.14 -0.09
N THR A 370 -3.16 14.82 0.00
CA THR A 370 -3.96 13.96 0.89
C THR A 370 -3.29 13.83 2.26
N LYS A 371 -4.01 13.33 3.27
CA LYS A 371 -3.41 12.97 4.57
C LYS A 371 -2.21 12.02 4.44
N GLY A 372 -2.19 11.18 3.40
CA GLY A 372 -1.10 10.25 3.16
C GLY A 372 0.13 10.89 2.53
N ASN A 373 -0.07 11.76 1.54
CA ASN A 373 1.03 12.34 0.77
C ASN A 373 1.56 13.65 1.39
N SER A 374 0.70 14.39 2.09
CA SER A 374 1.01 15.69 2.67
C SER A 374 0.27 15.88 3.99
N PRO A 375 0.67 15.16 5.06
CA PRO A 375 -0.03 15.16 6.35
C PRO A 375 -0.06 16.53 7.04
N GLU A 376 0.89 17.42 6.71
CA GLU A 376 0.98 18.79 7.24
C GLU A 376 0.30 19.84 6.33
N PHE A 377 -0.43 19.43 5.29
CA PHE A 377 -1.07 20.34 4.36
C PHE A 377 -2.21 21.13 5.02
N GLU A 378 -2.11 22.46 4.94
CA GLU A 378 -3.14 23.40 5.38
C GLU A 378 -3.41 24.42 4.27
N PHE A 379 -4.60 24.34 3.66
CA PHE A 379 -4.92 25.02 2.40
C PHE A 379 -4.56 26.51 2.43
N VAL A 380 -5.04 27.24 3.43
CA VAL A 380 -4.82 28.70 3.51
C VAL A 380 -3.34 29.03 3.54
N SER A 381 -2.56 28.39 4.42
CA SER A 381 -1.14 28.69 4.56
C SER A 381 -0.28 28.27 3.37
N TYR A 382 -0.71 27.25 2.62
CA TYR A 382 -0.02 26.78 1.42
C TYR A 382 -0.40 27.63 0.20
N TRP A 383 -1.66 28.03 0.09
CA TRP A 383 -2.18 28.91 -0.95
C TRP A 383 -1.46 30.25 -0.98
N GLU A 384 -1.22 30.85 0.19
CA GLU A 384 -0.49 32.11 0.33
C GLU A 384 0.92 32.08 -0.27
N LYS A 385 1.54 30.90 -0.39
CA LYS A 385 2.89 30.73 -0.94
C LYS A 385 2.93 30.73 -2.48
N ILE A 386 1.78 30.51 -3.13
CA ILE A 386 1.71 30.30 -4.58
C ILE A 386 0.69 31.20 -5.29
N LYS A 387 -0.21 31.86 -4.56
CA LYS A 387 -1.21 32.76 -5.13
C LYS A 387 -0.55 33.91 -5.90
N HIS A 388 -1.15 34.29 -7.02
CA HIS A 388 -0.69 35.36 -7.90
C HIS A 388 -1.87 35.98 -8.65
#